data_AF-A0A395W5X9-F1
#
_entry.id   AF-A0A395W5X9-F1
#
_cell.length_a   1.000
_cell.length_b   1.000
_cell.length_c   1.000
_cell.angle_alpha   90.00
_cell.angle_beta   90.00
_cell.angle_gamma   90.00
#
_symmetry.space_group_name_H-M   'P 1'
#
loop_
_entity.id
_entity.type
_entity.pdbx_description
1 polymer ?
#
loop_
_entity_poly.entity_id
_entity_poly.type
_entity_poly.pdbx_seq_one_letter_code
_entity_poly.pdbx_strand_id
1 'polypeptide(L)' 'MPTKRSGPLVGKCPKCGNNIVLKKSFYGCSNYPECKFTL' A
#
# COMPACT_ATOMS: atom_id res chain seq x y z
N MET A 1 3.69 9.83 -21.67
CA MET A 1 3.46 8.44 -21.21
C MET A 1 3.78 8.40 -19.71
N PRO A 2 2.79 8.20 -18.81
CA PRO A 2 3.01 8.35 -17.38
C PRO A 2 3.89 7.20 -16.85
N THR A 3 5.06 7.60 -16.36
CA THR A 3 6.10 6.78 -15.74
C THR A 3 5.60 6.08 -14.47
N LYS A 4 5.05 4.86 -14.62
CA LYS A 4 4.70 3.97 -13.49
C LYS A 4 5.95 3.24 -12.97
N ARG A 5 6.92 4.01 -12.49
CA ARG A 5 8.02 3.47 -11.66
C ARG A 5 7.64 3.66 -10.20
N SER A 6 6.74 2.82 -9.72
CA SER A 6 6.45 2.72 -8.30
C SER A 6 7.34 1.62 -7.73
N GLY A 7 8.02 1.88 -6.60
CA GLY A 7 8.92 0.94 -5.91
C GLY A 7 8.20 -0.35 -5.43
N PRO A 8 8.68 -1.07 -4.40
CA PRO A 8 8.05 -2.30 -3.91
C PRO A 8 6.71 -2.01 -3.21
N LEU A 9 5.73 -1.57 -3.99
CA LEU A 9 4.33 -1.51 -3.64
C LEU A 9 3.80 -2.92 -3.76
N VAL A 10 3.48 -3.52 -2.62
CA VAL A 10 3.04 -4.92 -2.54
C VAL A 10 1.72 -5.11 -3.26
N GLY A 11 0.93 -4.06 -3.32
CA GLY A 11 -0.24 -3.98 -4.15
C GLY A 11 -1.05 -2.74 -3.85
N LYS A 12 -2.18 -2.62 -4.53
CA LYS A 12 -3.23 -1.71 -4.12
C LYS A 12 -4.07 -2.40 -3.06
N CYS A 13 -4.38 -1.67 -2.00
CA CYS A 13 -5.29 -2.14 -0.96
C CYS A 13 -6.69 -2.37 -1.58
N PRO A 14 -7.28 -3.58 -1.47
CA PRO A 14 -8.61 -3.84 -2.02
C PRO A 14 -9.72 -3.10 -1.28
N LYS A 15 -9.45 -2.60 -0.06
CA LYS A 15 -10.45 -1.83 0.72
C LYS A 15 -10.54 -0.36 0.34
N CYS A 16 -9.42 0.26 0.00
CA CYS A 16 -9.36 1.72 -0.22
C CYS A 16 -8.65 2.13 -1.51
N GLY A 17 -8.13 1.18 -2.30
CA GLY A 17 -7.41 1.45 -3.56
C GLY A 17 -6.02 2.09 -3.38
N ASN A 18 -5.65 2.44 -2.14
CA ASN A 18 -4.38 3.06 -1.78
C ASN A 18 -3.21 2.09 -1.84
N ASN A 19 -2.00 2.63 -1.83
CA ASN A 19 -0.79 1.83 -1.90
C ASN A 19 -0.51 1.09 -0.59
N ILE A 20 -0.23 -0.21 -0.68
CA ILE A 20 0.28 -1.01 0.44
C ILE A 20 1.79 -0.82 0.50
N VAL A 21 2.27 -0.47 1.69
CA VAL A 21 3.69 -0.24 1.98
C VAL A 21 4.22 -1.33 2.89
N LEU A 22 5.45 -1.79 2.62
CA LEU A 22 6.16 -2.69 3.53
C LEU A 22 6.75 -1.88 4.69
N LYS A 23 6.30 -2.16 5.91
CA LYS A 23 6.86 -1.64 7.15
C LYS A 23 7.64 -2.74 7.86
N LYS A 24 8.97 -2.68 7.81
CA LYS A 24 9.97 -3.46 8.59
C LYS A 24 9.83 -5.01 8.56
N SER A 25 8.66 -5.57 8.86
CA SER A 25 8.30 -6.99 8.69
C SER A 25 6.82 -7.23 8.34
N PHE A 26 6.00 -6.20 8.16
CA PHE A 26 4.56 -6.33 7.87
C PHE A 26 4.13 -5.36 6.76
N TYR A 27 3.10 -5.72 6.01
CA TYR A 27 2.55 -4.88 4.96
C TYR A 27 1.37 -4.10 5.51
N GLY A 28 1.47 -2.78 5.51
CA GLY A 28 0.41 -1.89 5.96
C GLY A 28 -0.12 -1.03 4.83
N CYS A 29 -1.41 -0.77 4.81
CA CYS A 29 -1.94 0.27 3.93
C CYS A 29 -1.37 1.64 4.34
N SER A 30 -0.96 2.45 3.36
CA SER A 30 -0.46 3.81 3.61
C SER A 30 -1.54 4.76 4.17
N ASN A 31 -2.80 4.35 4.17
CA ASN A 31 -3.96 5.18 4.54
C ASN A 31 -4.52 4.87 5.95
N TYR A 32 -3.67 4.43 6.89
CA TYR A 32 -4.06 4.27 8.29
C TYR A 32 -4.23 5.64 8.97
N PRO A 33 -5.25 5.90 9.82
CA PRO A 33 -6.21 4.96 10.46
C PRO A 33 -7.49 4.66 9.67
N GLU A 34 -7.75 5.37 8.56
CA GLU A 34 -8.97 5.18 7.76
C GLU A 34 -9.03 3.79 7.11
N CYS A 35 -7.87 3.25 6.74
CA CYS A 35 -7.73 1.95 6.11
C CYS A 35 -6.78 1.10 6.95
N LYS A 36 -7.33 0.40 7.96
CA LYS A 36 -6.62 -0.54 8.86
C LYS A 36 -6.27 -1.88 8.19
N PHE A 37 -5.98 -1.85 6.89
CA PHE A 37 -5.61 -3.05 6.15
C PHE A 37 -4.13 -3.36 6.40
N THR A 38 -3.87 -4.55 6.93
CA THR A 38 -2.54 -5.10 7.20
C THR A 38 -2.48 -6.55 6.73
N LEU A 39 -1.38 -6.94 6.09
CA LEU A 39 -1.01 -8.30 5.69
C LEU A 39 0.34 -8.64 6.32
#